data_AF-A0A2A4Y786-F1
#
_entry.id   AF-A0A2A4Y786-F1
#
_cell.length_a   1.000
_cell.length_b   1.000
_cell.length_c   1.000
_cell.angle_alpha   90.00
_cell.angle_beta   90.00
_cell.angle_gamma   90.00
#
_symmetry.space_group_name_H-M   'P 1'
#
loop_
_entity.id
_entity.type
_entity.pdbx_description
1 polymer ?
#
loop_
_entity_poly.entity_id
_entity_poly.type
_entity_poly.pdbx_seq_one_letter_code
_entity_poly.pdbx_strand_id
1 'polypeptide(L)'
;MKKKIGIIRKVWAPLAIYLAFFIIKAIYATPELLTTGLALVAIGLTFALWYNSGEIGLFIIGILLGLFIEIGLTGVSAAPTQQIWLEASFFGIPYWLPLAWGIAFVTLPRVGIYLRTLNVR
;
A
#
# COMPACT_ATOMS: atom_id res chain seq x y z
N MET A 1 22.50 -7.25 -18.94
CA MET A 1 21.09 -7.71 -18.87
C MET A 1 20.61 -8.09 -17.47
N LYS A 2 21.35 -8.90 -16.68
CA LYS A 2 20.92 -9.37 -15.33
C LYS A 2 20.51 -8.25 -14.35
N LYS A 3 21.21 -7.11 -14.35
CA LYS A 3 20.91 -5.95 -13.48
C LYS A 3 19.55 -5.27 -13.81
N LYS A 4 19.13 -5.26 -15.09
CA LYS A 4 17.81 -4.74 -15.52
C LYS A 4 16.67 -5.63 -15.02
N ILE A 5 16.83 -6.95 -15.16
CA ILE A 5 15.83 -7.94 -14.75
C ILE A 5 15.58 -7.88 -13.25
N GLY A 6 16.64 -7.66 -12.45
CA GLY A 6 16.52 -7.48 -11.00
C GLY A 6 15.70 -6.26 -10.59
N ILE A 7 15.89 -5.11 -11.26
CA ILE A 7 15.15 -3.88 -10.97
C ILE A 7 13.68 -4.04 -11.38
N ILE A 8 13.42 -4.58 -12.57
CA ILE A 8 12.06 -4.82 -13.06
C ILE A 8 11.28 -5.69 -12.07
N ARG A 9 11.86 -6.81 -11.59
CA ARG A 9 11.22 -7.68 -10.60
C ARG A 9 10.93 -6.97 -9.28
N LYS A 10 11.85 -6.14 -8.78
CA LYS A 10 11.70 -5.39 -7.52
C LYS A 10 10.59 -4.34 -7.54
N VAL A 11 10.15 -3.90 -8.73
CA VAL A 11 9.07 -2.92 -8.88
C VAL A 11 7.77 -3.60 -9.29
N TRP A 12 7.79 -4.35 -10.38
CA TRP A 12 6.56 -4.90 -10.98
C TRP A 12 5.95 -6.04 -10.17
N ALA A 13 6.75 -6.88 -9.51
CA ALA A 13 6.20 -8.01 -8.75
C ALA A 13 5.41 -7.55 -7.50
N PRO A 14 5.93 -6.65 -6.65
CA PRO A 14 5.13 -6.05 -5.58
C PRO A 14 3.88 -5.34 -6.11
N LEU A 15 4.02 -4.55 -7.18
CA LEU A 15 2.89 -3.81 -7.76
C LEU A 15 1.77 -4.76 -8.22
N ALA A 16 2.13 -5.88 -8.86
CA ALA A 16 1.19 -6.90 -9.27
C ALA A 16 0.51 -7.59 -8.09
N ILE A 17 1.25 -7.87 -7.00
CA ILE A 17 0.68 -8.42 -5.76
C ILE A 17 -0.37 -7.47 -5.18
N TYR A 18 -0.06 -6.17 -5.10
CA TYR A 18 -1.02 -5.18 -4.57
C TYR A 18 -2.22 -4.98 -5.49
N LEU A 19 -2.01 -4.98 -6.81
CA LEU A 19 -3.11 -4.91 -7.76
C LEU A 19 -4.04 -6.13 -7.62
N ALA A 20 -3.48 -7.34 -7.51
CA ALA A 20 -4.26 -8.54 -7.27
C ALA A 20 -5.04 -8.46 -5.95
N PHE A 21 -4.41 -7.96 -4.88
CA PHE A 21 -5.06 -7.71 -3.59
C PHE A 21 -6.29 -6.80 -3.73
N PHE A 22 -6.16 -5.65 -4.42
CA PHE A 22 -7.27 -4.72 -4.62
C PHE A 22 -8.38 -5.31 -5.50
N ILE A 23 -8.02 -6.05 -6.55
CA ILE A 23 -8.98 -6.75 -7.40
C ILE A 23 -9.78 -7.78 -6.59
N ILE A 24 -9.12 -8.58 -5.76
CA ILE A 24 -9.79 -9.57 -4.90
C ILE A 24 -10.75 -8.87 -3.94
N LYS A 25 -10.33 -7.78 -3.28
CA LYS A 25 -11.20 -7.01 -2.39
C LYS A 25 -12.41 -6.43 -3.13
N ALA A 26 -12.20 -5.88 -4.33
CA ALA A 26 -13.26 -5.28 -5.14
C ALA A 26 -14.30 -6.31 -5.63
N ILE A 27 -13.86 -7.50 -6.04
CA ILE A 27 -14.76 -8.55 -6.57
C ILE A 27 -15.52 -9.25 -5.44
N TYR A 28 -14.82 -9.63 -4.37
CA TYR A 28 -15.37 -10.55 -3.38
C TYR A 28 -15.91 -9.85 -2.13
N ALA A 29 -15.83 -8.51 -2.06
CA ALA A 29 -16.26 -7.72 -0.90
C ALA A 29 -15.81 -8.34 0.44
N THR A 30 -14.54 -8.79 0.49
CA THR A 30 -14.05 -9.63 1.59
C THR A 30 -14.19 -8.96 2.96
N PRO A 31 -14.47 -9.70 4.05
CA PRO A 31 -14.54 -9.14 5.39
C PRO A 31 -13.24 -8.42 5.78
N GLU A 32 -13.34 -7.34 6.55
CA GLU A 32 -12.20 -6.50 6.93
C GLU A 32 -10.99 -7.28 7.48
N LEU A 33 -11.22 -8.26 8.36
CA LEU A 33 -10.17 -9.08 8.95
C LEU A 33 -9.41 -9.91 7.89
N LEU A 34 -10.14 -10.49 6.93
CA LEU A 34 -9.54 -11.25 5.83
C LEU A 34 -8.75 -10.32 4.92
N THR A 35 -9.30 -9.14 4.59
CA THR A 35 -8.59 -8.13 3.81
C THR A 35 -7.30 -7.70 4.51
N THR A 36 -7.34 -7.48 5.82
CA THR A 36 -6.17 -7.08 6.61
C THR A 36 -5.11 -8.19 6.64
N GLY A 37 -5.53 -9.45 6.82
CA GLY A 37 -4.63 -10.59 6.75
C GLY A 37 -3.95 -10.72 5.39
N LEU A 38 -4.71 -10.57 4.29
CA LEU A 38 -4.16 -10.58 2.93
C LEU A 38 -3.17 -9.44 2.69
N ALA A 39 -3.46 -8.24 3.19
CA ALA A 39 -2.57 -7.10 3.11
C ALA A 39 -1.25 -7.38 3.84
N LEU A 40 -1.31 -7.92 5.06
CA LEU A 40 -0.11 -8.30 5.83
C LEU A 40 0.72 -9.37 5.13
N VAL A 41 0.09 -10.37 4.50
CA VAL A 41 0.78 -11.38 3.70
C VAL A 41 1.46 -10.74 2.49
N ALA A 42 0.78 -9.86 1.76
CA ALA A 42 1.36 -9.15 0.62
C ALA A 42 2.57 -8.27 1.01
N ILE A 43 2.46 -7.58 2.16
CA ILE A 43 3.52 -6.78 2.76
C ILE A 43 4.70 -7.67 3.15
N GLY A 44 4.43 -8.75 3.88
CA GLY A 44 5.42 -9.72 4.32
C GLY A 44 6.19 -10.32 3.14
N LEU A 45 5.50 -10.74 2.09
CA LEU A 45 6.13 -11.24 0.86
C LEU A 45 6.95 -10.16 0.16
N THR A 46 6.45 -8.92 0.12
CA THR A 46 7.16 -7.80 -0.51
C THR A 46 8.50 -7.54 0.17
N PHE A 47 8.51 -7.49 1.50
CA PHE A 47 9.73 -7.28 2.27
C PHE A 47 10.63 -8.52 2.29
N ALA A 48 10.09 -9.73 2.40
CA ALA A 48 10.89 -10.95 2.39
C ALA A 48 11.66 -11.14 1.08
N LEU A 49 11.05 -10.81 -0.07
CA LEU A 49 11.62 -11.10 -1.38
C LEU A 49 12.32 -9.91 -2.05
N TRP A 50 11.89 -8.68 -1.74
CA TRP A 50 12.35 -7.48 -2.47
C TRP A 50 12.68 -6.29 -1.57
N TYR A 51 13.08 -6.51 -0.32
CA TYR A 51 13.52 -5.44 0.58
C TYR A 51 14.71 -4.63 0.04
N ASN A 52 14.68 -3.31 0.28
CA ASN A 52 15.81 -2.41 0.21
C ASN A 52 15.94 -1.59 1.50
N SER A 53 17.16 -1.19 1.85
CA SER A 53 17.43 -0.42 3.07
C SER A 53 16.65 0.90 3.10
N GLY A 54 16.05 1.20 4.24
CA GLY A 54 15.28 2.44 4.47
C GLY A 54 13.79 2.32 4.13
N GLU A 55 13.36 1.25 3.47
CA GLU A 55 11.94 1.09 3.09
C GLU A 55 11.02 0.82 4.27
N ILE A 56 11.52 0.22 5.36
CA ILE A 56 10.74 0.07 6.59
C ILE A 56 10.40 1.44 7.19
N GLY A 57 11.35 2.40 7.14
CA GLY A 57 11.09 3.77 7.58
C GLY A 57 10.01 4.45 6.73
N LEU A 58 10.10 4.32 5.41
CA LEU A 58 9.06 4.83 4.49
C LEU A 58 7.70 4.18 4.74
N PHE A 59 7.67 2.87 5.00
CA PHE A 59 6.45 2.13 5.31
C PHE A 59 5.79 2.63 6.60
N ILE A 60 6.57 2.80 7.67
CA ILE A 60 6.07 3.31 8.95
C ILE A 60 5.57 4.74 8.79
N ILE A 61 6.32 5.61 8.11
CA ILE A 61 5.89 6.99 7.82
C ILE A 61 4.57 6.98 7.04
N GLY A 62 4.44 6.12 6.03
CA GLY A 62 3.21 5.99 5.24
C GLY A 62 2.03 5.50 6.07
N ILE A 63 2.22 4.55 7.00
CA ILE A 63 1.16 4.14 7.94
C ILE A 63 0.73 5.33 8.80
N LEU A 64 1.67 6.04 9.41
CA LEU A 64 1.37 7.14 10.32
C LEU A 64 0.67 8.30 9.61
N LEU A 65 1.15 8.66 8.42
CA LEU A 65 0.50 9.69 7.59
C LEU A 65 -0.87 9.24 7.09
N GLY A 66 -1.00 8.00 6.65
CA GLY A 66 -2.28 7.42 6.24
C GLY A 66 -3.29 7.44 7.38
N LEU A 67 -2.89 7.02 8.58
CA LEU A 67 -3.73 7.12 9.78
C LEU A 67 -4.16 8.56 10.07
N PHE A 68 -3.20 9.50 10.06
CA PHE A 68 -3.47 10.90 10.35
C PHE A 68 -4.44 11.51 9.33
N ILE A 69 -4.23 11.24 8.04
CA ILE A 69 -5.07 11.76 6.95
C ILE A 69 -6.46 11.13 7.01
N GLU A 70 -6.56 9.81 7.11
CA GLU A 70 -7.84 9.11 7.03
C GLU A 70 -8.69 9.37 8.29
N ILE A 71 -8.11 9.28 9.49
CA ILE A 71 -8.83 9.62 10.73
C ILE A 71 -9.16 11.12 10.77
N GLY A 72 -8.24 11.98 10.33
CA GLY A 72 -8.44 13.42 10.27
C GLY A 72 -9.57 13.78 9.31
N LEU A 73 -9.58 13.20 8.12
CA LEU A 73 -10.65 13.39 7.15
C LEU A 73 -11.96 12.85 7.71
N THR A 74 -12.02 11.61 8.21
CA THR A 74 -13.21 11.02 8.84
C THR A 74 -13.73 11.82 10.04
N GLY A 75 -12.84 12.41 10.85
CA GLY A 75 -13.21 13.24 12.00
C GLY A 75 -13.70 14.64 11.62
N VAL A 76 -13.18 15.21 10.53
CA VAL A 76 -13.65 16.48 9.95
C VAL A 76 -14.90 16.26 9.07
N SER A 77 -15.25 15.00 8.77
CA SER A 77 -16.39 14.53 7.93
C SER A 77 -17.78 14.66 8.56
N ALA A 78 -18.05 15.67 9.38
CA ALA A 78 -19.44 16.10 9.60
C ALA A 78 -20.08 16.68 8.31
N ALA A 79 -19.34 16.76 7.19
CA ALA A 79 -19.80 17.19 5.88
C ALA A 79 -20.36 16.02 5.03
N PRO A 80 -21.53 16.18 4.39
CA PRO A 80 -22.32 15.10 3.77
C PRO A 80 -21.75 14.50 2.46
N THR A 81 -20.49 14.76 2.12
CA THR A 81 -19.86 14.32 0.86
C THR A 81 -18.58 13.50 1.05
N GLN A 82 -18.19 13.19 2.29
CA GLN A 82 -16.95 12.47 2.55
C GLN A 82 -17.11 10.93 2.55
N GLN A 83 -16.00 10.25 2.34
CA GLN A 83 -15.88 8.81 2.15
C GLN A 83 -16.34 8.03 3.39
N ILE A 84 -17.45 7.31 3.28
CA ILE A 84 -18.00 6.47 4.35
C ILE A 84 -17.57 5.02 4.10
N TRP A 85 -16.96 4.42 5.12
CA TRP A 85 -16.58 3.01 5.11
C TRP A 85 -17.69 2.18 5.77
N LEU A 86 -18.26 1.24 5.01
CA LEU A 86 -19.34 0.36 5.48
C LEU A 86 -18.87 -0.59 6.60
N GLU A 87 -17.61 -1.03 6.55
CA GLU A 87 -16.96 -1.82 7.58
C GLU A 87 -15.73 -1.06 8.09
N ALA A 88 -15.90 -0.36 9.20
CA ALA A 88 -14.91 0.55 9.75
C ALA A 88 -14.65 0.24 11.22
N SER A 89 -13.50 -0.37 11.52
CA SER A 89 -13.20 -0.84 12.88
C SER A 89 -12.24 0.07 13.65
N PHE A 90 -11.38 0.84 12.97
CA PHE A 90 -10.34 1.65 13.61
C PHE A 90 -10.65 3.14 13.47
N PHE A 91 -11.30 3.75 14.47
CA PHE A 91 -11.65 5.18 14.44
C PHE A 91 -12.43 5.62 13.18
N GLY A 92 -13.30 4.75 12.65
CA GLY A 92 -14.09 5.04 11.44
C GLY A 92 -13.38 4.72 10.12
N ILE A 93 -12.22 4.05 10.17
CA ILE A 93 -11.50 3.56 8.98
C ILE A 93 -11.16 2.06 9.14
N PRO A 94 -10.97 1.31 8.04
CA PRO A 94 -10.61 -0.10 8.13
C PRO A 94 -9.11 -0.33 8.39
N TYR A 95 -8.75 -1.39 9.11
CA TYR A 95 -7.37 -1.71 9.52
C TYR A 95 -6.38 -1.87 8.35
N TRP A 96 -6.85 -2.39 7.21
CA TRP A 96 -6.00 -2.62 6.05
C TRP A 96 -5.59 -1.32 5.33
N LEU A 97 -6.35 -0.23 5.52
CA LEU A 97 -6.16 1.00 4.76
C LEU A 97 -4.86 1.73 5.12
N PRO A 98 -4.50 1.93 6.39
CA PRO A 98 -3.18 2.45 6.76
C PRO A 98 -2.02 1.59 6.24
N LEU A 99 -2.19 0.27 6.20
CA LEU A 99 -1.19 -0.65 5.66
C LEU A 99 -1.00 -0.43 4.16
N ALA A 100 -2.08 -0.21 3.42
CA ALA A 100 -2.04 0.14 2.00
C ALA A 100 -1.31 1.48 1.76
N TRP A 101 -1.55 2.48 2.61
CA TRP A 101 -0.80 3.74 2.62
C TRP A 101 0.70 3.51 2.83
N GLY A 102 1.07 2.71 3.84
CA GLY A 102 2.47 2.34 4.09
C GLY A 102 3.15 1.77 2.84
N ILE A 103 2.48 0.86 2.14
CA ILE A 103 3.01 0.26 0.91
C ILE A 103 3.09 1.25 -0.25
N ALA A 104 2.11 2.13 -0.41
CA ALA A 104 2.16 3.18 -1.42
C ALA A 104 3.44 4.03 -1.25
N PHE A 105 3.79 4.37 -0.02
CA PHE A 105 5.02 5.11 0.32
C PHE A 105 6.31 4.34 0.02
N VAL A 106 6.28 3.01 -0.05
CA VAL A 106 7.42 2.19 -0.49
C VAL A 106 7.46 2.04 -2.00
N THR A 107 6.31 1.80 -2.62
CA THR A 107 6.21 1.44 -4.04
C THR A 107 6.31 2.64 -4.98
N LEU A 108 5.76 3.80 -4.61
CA LEU A 108 5.85 5.01 -5.44
C LEU A 108 7.29 5.48 -5.65
N PRO A 109 8.16 5.56 -4.62
CA PRO A 109 9.58 5.84 -4.83
C PRO A 109 10.29 4.79 -5.70
N ARG A 110 9.96 3.50 -5.54
CA ARG A 110 10.52 2.43 -6.39
C ARG A 110 10.20 2.66 -7.87
N VAL A 111 8.95 3.02 -8.18
CA VAL A 111 8.52 3.37 -9.53
C VAL A 111 9.27 4.61 -10.02
N GLY A 112 9.37 5.66 -9.22
CA GLY A 112 10.10 6.88 -9.58
C GLY A 112 11.57 6.63 -9.91
N ILE A 113 12.26 5.84 -9.08
CA ILE A 113 13.64 5.41 -9.33
C ILE A 113 13.73 4.61 -10.63
N TYR A 114 12.80 3.67 -10.85
CA TYR A 114 12.76 2.88 -12.08
C TYR A 114 12.59 3.75 -13.32
N LEU A 115 11.62 4.67 -13.33
CA LEU A 115 11.39 5.60 -14.44
C LEU A 115 12.63 6.46 -14.72
N ARG A 116 13.29 6.97 -13.66
CA ARG A 116 14.55 7.72 -13.82
C ARG A 116 15.64 6.89 -14.49
N THR A 117 15.75 5.59 -14.17
CA THR A 117 16.74 4.71 -14.82
C THR A 117 16.43 4.39 -16.28
N LEU A 118 15.21 4.65 -16.76
CA LEU A 118 14.84 4.53 -18.16
C LEU A 118 15.20 5.80 -18.95
N ASN A 119 15.01 6.99 -18.37
CA ASN A 119 15.25 8.29 -19.03
C ASN A 119 16.72 8.72 -19.11
N VAL A 120 17.62 8.15 -18.31
CA VAL A 120 19.08 8.43 -18.39
C VAL A 120 19.75 7.52 -19.43
N ARG A 121 18.99 7.10 -20.45
CA ARG A 121 19.47 6.38 -21.63
C ARG A 121 19.02 7.10 -22.88
#